data_AF-A0A2H8TL11-F1
#
_entry.id   AF-A0A2H8TL11-F1
#
_cell.length_a   1.000
_cell.length_b   1.000
_cell.length_c   1.000
_cell.angle_alpha   90.00
_cell.angle_beta   90.00
_cell.angle_gamma   90.00
#
_symmetry.space_group_name_H-M   'P 1'
#
loop_
_entity.id
_entity.type
_entity.pdbx_description
1 polymer ?
#
loop_
_entity_poly.entity_id
_entity_poly.type
_entity_poly.pdbx_seq_one_letter_code
_entity_poly.pdbx_strand_id
1 'polypeptide(L)'
;MDQNQRNYYKTNIAALNLTAALVKSEPLEEKEDDVKWPCLETASDKGLSTETSSTTSRGETSNTSNHKRKPFCTIGNSFYIFSALVLFLVGTITIVYTPFNILMNERLKMVRGLPAYEWWKNPPDEVLLRVYLFNVTNSERFENGIDSKLELNEIGPIVFRELLRHSDVRFNDNGTMTYVATRTAVFLPEMTNISLDAKLILPNFAALGMASYLWDASYFTKYGFKLMMDMLDTKMFIKTSINDCLWNLTDPLVQKAKTMMPGLVPEENMGILYQIYNKFTDEVTVFMGPENGRRFFTVDKYHGKPNLGIWEDSKCDSVQGSSEGVTYHQFVSKNDTLKYLRKTMCRVTPLKYKNEVTKSGMTMYKFILPNNVFSHPQTDPSLEDCFHNPKSIPLLSGLSDVSPCYYDFPIAASFPHFLNGDQALLKSISGLKPNEENHGSYLIVEPLTGVPVESRARSQSNLVMHPTSGFSNIDKFSNMSIPMFWAEYNQVGLPWYITTLMYFTVIVLPYTQSIGSILMMIAGLAMIGKSIFDAVFGYKKPLYSYSSLDLLPSIS
;
A
#
# COMPACT_ATOMS: atom_id res chain seq x y z
N MET A 1 23.71 -13.63 -18.40
CA MET A 1 23.33 -14.29 -17.14
C MET A 1 24.61 -14.70 -16.43
N ASP A 2 24.85 -14.13 -15.26
CA ASP A 2 26.15 -14.09 -14.56
C ASP A 2 26.50 -15.44 -13.88
N GLN A 3 27.80 -15.72 -13.76
CA GLN A 3 28.38 -16.91 -13.12
C GLN A 3 27.91 -17.05 -11.66
N ASN A 4 27.68 -15.92 -10.97
CA ASN A 4 27.19 -15.87 -9.59
C ASN A 4 25.73 -16.31 -9.48
N GLN A 5 24.88 -16.02 -10.48
CA GLN A 5 23.51 -16.52 -10.52
C GLN A 5 23.47 -18.04 -10.69
N ARG A 6 24.36 -18.62 -11.51
CA ARG A 6 24.43 -20.08 -11.67
C ARG A 6 24.85 -20.80 -10.38
N ASN A 7 25.74 -20.21 -9.59
CA ASN A 7 26.15 -20.78 -8.31
C ASN A 7 25.03 -20.67 -7.26
N TYR A 8 24.27 -19.58 -7.24
CA TYR A 8 23.10 -19.44 -6.36
C TYR A 8 22.02 -20.51 -6.63
N TYR A 9 21.74 -20.82 -7.90
CA TYR A 9 20.79 -21.88 -8.25
C TYR A 9 21.33 -23.29 -7.96
N LYS A 10 22.63 -23.54 -8.16
CA LYS A 10 23.25 -24.83 -7.82
C LYS A 10 23.24 -25.11 -6.32
N THR A 11 23.51 -24.12 -5.48
CA THR A 11 23.49 -24.28 -4.01
C THR A 11 22.07 -24.51 -3.48
N ASN A 12 21.07 -23.86 -4.08
CA ASN A 12 19.66 -24.04 -3.69
C ASN A 12 19.06 -25.37 -4.16
N ILE A 13 19.50 -25.91 -5.32
CA ILE A 13 19.11 -27.26 -5.76
C ILE A 13 19.79 -28.35 -4.90
N ALA A 14 21.03 -28.12 -4.43
CA ALA A 14 21.69 -29.02 -3.49
C ALA A 14 21.00 -29.04 -2.11
N ALA A 15 20.48 -27.89 -1.64
CA ALA A 15 19.71 -27.79 -0.40
C ALA A 15 18.32 -28.47 -0.50
N LEU A 16 17.67 -28.43 -1.67
CA LEU A 16 16.42 -29.15 -1.96
C LEU A 16 16.61 -30.67 -2.08
N ASN A 17 17.77 -31.13 -2.57
CA ASN A 17 18.10 -32.55 -2.61
C ASN A 17 18.52 -33.12 -1.24
N LEU A 18 19.10 -32.30 -0.36
CA LEU A 18 19.39 -32.71 1.03
C LEU A 18 18.11 -32.89 1.86
N THR A 19 17.08 -32.06 1.64
CA THR A 19 15.78 -32.22 2.32
C THR A 19 14.95 -33.38 1.75
N ALA A 20 15.08 -33.71 0.47
CA ALA A 20 14.46 -34.91 -0.11
C ALA A 20 15.14 -36.22 0.33
N ALA A 21 16.45 -36.20 0.59
CA ALA A 21 17.20 -37.37 1.10
C ALA A 21 16.90 -37.67 2.59
N LEU A 22 16.39 -36.69 3.35
CA LEU A 22 16.00 -36.85 4.76
C LEU A 22 14.58 -37.41 4.98
N VAL A 23 13.83 -37.71 3.92
CA VAL A 23 12.42 -38.18 4.01
C VAL A 23 12.24 -39.65 3.57
N LYS A 24 13.33 -40.40 3.31
CA LYS A 24 13.26 -41.86 3.18
C LYS A 24 13.52 -42.52 4.54
N SER A 25 12.46 -42.70 5.31
CA SER A 25 12.45 -43.60 6.48
C SER A 25 12.47 -45.05 6.02
N GLU A 26 13.53 -45.78 6.38
CA GLU A 26 13.53 -47.25 6.45
C GLU A 26 12.58 -47.74 7.57
N PRO A 27 12.01 -48.95 7.45
CA PRO A 27 11.03 -49.47 8.40
C PRO A 27 11.76 -49.93 9.67
N LEU A 28 11.46 -49.30 10.81
CA LEU A 28 11.93 -49.74 12.12
C LEU A 28 11.00 -50.82 12.65
N GLU A 29 11.60 -51.96 12.99
CA GLU A 29 11.00 -53.09 13.70
C GLU A 29 10.24 -52.63 14.95
N GLU A 30 9.00 -53.08 15.05
CA GLU A 30 8.09 -52.88 16.16
C GLU A 30 8.53 -53.78 17.32
N LYS A 31 9.21 -53.21 18.32
CA LYS A 31 9.30 -53.80 19.66
C LYS A 31 8.12 -53.30 20.48
N GLU A 32 7.13 -54.17 20.68
CA GLU A 32 6.09 -54.03 21.70
C GLU A 32 6.75 -54.02 23.09
N ASP A 33 7.01 -52.83 23.62
CA ASP A 33 7.20 -52.64 25.06
C ASP A 33 5.83 -52.42 25.70
N ASP A 34 5.31 -53.48 26.33
CA ASP A 34 4.08 -53.55 27.11
C ASP A 34 4.08 -52.53 28.27
N VAL A 35 3.65 -51.29 28.01
CA VAL A 35 3.34 -50.31 29.06
C VAL A 35 1.95 -50.63 29.63
N LYS A 36 1.91 -51.55 30.60
CA LYS A 36 0.71 -51.84 31.41
C LYS A 36 0.24 -50.62 32.18
N TRP A 37 -0.88 -50.04 31.76
CA TRP A 37 -1.69 -49.12 32.58
C TRP A 37 -2.51 -49.92 33.60
N PRO A 38 -2.33 -49.75 34.92
CA PRO A 38 -2.97 -50.62 35.90
C PRO A 38 -4.30 -50.02 36.35
N CYS A 39 -5.34 -50.07 35.51
CA CYS A 39 -6.71 -49.79 35.91
C CYS A 39 -7.69 -50.53 34.98
N LEU A 40 -7.82 -51.85 35.15
CA LEU A 40 -9.00 -52.67 34.78
C LEU A 40 -8.65 -54.15 34.98
N GLU A 41 -9.05 -54.74 36.10
CA GLU A 41 -9.26 -56.19 36.16
C GLU A 41 -10.75 -56.45 36.39
N THR A 42 -11.40 -56.84 35.31
CA THR A 42 -12.68 -57.53 35.30
C THR A 42 -12.49 -58.93 35.88
N ALA A 43 -13.28 -59.26 36.90
CA ALA A 43 -13.35 -60.60 37.47
C ALA A 43 -13.74 -61.64 36.40
N SER A 44 -12.97 -62.72 36.32
CA SER A 44 -13.28 -63.91 35.53
C SER A 44 -13.25 -65.12 36.46
N ASP A 45 -14.43 -65.71 36.68
CA ASP A 45 -14.63 -67.02 37.30
C ASP A 45 -14.00 -68.14 36.46
N LYS A 46 -13.33 -69.11 37.12
CA LYS A 46 -13.60 -70.58 37.08
C LYS A 46 -12.39 -71.44 37.47
N GLY A 47 -12.68 -72.47 38.29
CA GLY A 47 -12.04 -73.81 38.27
C GLY A 47 -11.05 -74.12 39.41
N LEU A 48 -11.46 -74.77 40.52
CA LEU A 48 -11.44 -76.23 40.79
C LEU A 48 -10.00 -76.80 40.91
N SER A 49 -9.48 -77.29 42.04
CA SER A 49 -9.90 -78.51 42.76
C SER A 49 -9.02 -78.77 44.02
N THR A 50 -9.70 -79.14 45.11
CA THR A 50 -9.43 -80.12 46.21
C THR A 50 -8.05 -80.39 46.86
N GLU A 51 -8.11 -80.44 48.20
CA GLU A 51 -7.51 -81.38 49.19
C GLU A 51 -6.59 -80.70 50.25
N THR A 52 -6.55 -81.00 51.55
CA THR A 52 -7.41 -81.65 52.58
C THR A 52 -6.79 -81.29 53.95
N SER A 53 -7.62 -81.20 55.01
CA SER A 53 -7.33 -81.39 56.45
C SER A 53 -6.50 -80.39 57.29
N SER A 54 -7.21 -79.86 58.32
CA SER A 54 -6.86 -79.73 59.76
C SER A 54 -5.58 -78.96 60.15
N THR A 55 -5.56 -78.01 61.10
CA THR A 55 -6.09 -78.07 62.47
C THR A 55 -5.97 -76.66 63.11
N THR A 56 -6.86 -76.37 64.04
CA THR A 56 -6.96 -75.22 64.96
C THR A 56 -5.66 -74.70 65.59
N SER A 57 -5.51 -73.37 65.68
CA SER A 57 -5.29 -72.67 66.96
C SER A 57 -5.56 -71.17 66.84
N ARG A 58 -6.18 -70.64 67.90
CA ARG A 58 -6.66 -69.27 68.12
C ARG A 58 -5.48 -68.43 68.61
N GLY A 59 -5.28 -67.25 68.03
CA GLY A 59 -4.32 -66.24 68.51
C GLY A 59 -4.85 -64.85 68.19
N GLU A 60 -5.14 -64.08 69.23
CA GLU A 60 -5.67 -62.73 69.21
C GLU A 60 -4.75 -61.75 68.47
N THR A 61 -5.30 -60.92 67.59
CA THR A 61 -4.64 -59.70 67.12
C THR A 61 -5.63 -58.55 67.07
N SER A 62 -5.35 -57.55 67.90
CA SER A 62 -5.88 -56.19 67.86
C SER A 62 -5.67 -55.56 66.48
N ASN A 63 -6.75 -55.29 65.75
CA ASN A 63 -6.68 -54.52 64.51
C ASN A 63 -7.01 -53.05 64.78
N THR A 64 -5.97 -52.25 64.98
CA THR A 64 -6.01 -50.81 64.71
C THR A 64 -6.12 -50.62 63.19
N SER A 65 -7.29 -50.21 62.69
CA SER A 65 -7.48 -49.87 61.28
C SER A 65 -6.88 -48.50 60.96
N ASN A 66 -5.62 -48.50 60.57
CA ASN A 66 -4.98 -47.35 59.92
C ASN A 66 -5.56 -47.15 58.51
N HIS A 67 -6.49 -46.21 58.35
CA HIS A 67 -6.92 -45.75 57.04
C HIS A 67 -5.80 -44.94 56.35
N LYS A 68 -4.93 -45.61 55.58
CA LYS A 68 -4.07 -44.94 54.59
C LYS A 68 -4.92 -44.50 53.40
N ARG A 69 -5.21 -43.20 53.29
CA ARG A 69 -5.72 -42.58 52.05
C ARG A 69 -4.65 -42.72 50.96
N LYS A 70 -4.97 -43.36 49.83
CA LYS A 70 -4.06 -43.47 48.67
C LYS A 70 -3.88 -42.07 48.02
N PRO A 71 -2.65 -41.52 47.91
CA PRO A 71 -2.42 -40.16 47.40
C PRO A 71 -2.38 -40.05 45.86
N PHE A 72 -2.72 -41.13 45.12
CA PHE A 72 -2.47 -41.20 43.68
C PHE A 72 -3.69 -40.88 42.78
N CYS A 73 -4.91 -40.81 43.32
CA CYS A 73 -6.09 -40.34 42.56
C CYS A 73 -6.25 -38.81 42.56
N THR A 74 -5.48 -38.09 43.38
CA THR A 74 -5.55 -36.62 43.50
C THR A 74 -4.80 -35.88 42.39
N ILE A 75 -3.77 -36.48 41.79
CA ILE A 75 -2.91 -35.82 40.80
C ILE A 75 -3.63 -35.61 39.45
N GLY A 76 -4.43 -36.60 39.01
CA GLY A 76 -5.22 -36.50 37.77
C GLY A 76 -6.33 -35.44 37.83
N ASN A 77 -7.02 -35.34 38.96
CA ASN A 77 -8.06 -34.32 39.17
C ASN A 77 -7.47 -32.90 39.27
N SER A 78 -6.29 -32.75 39.88
CA SER A 78 -5.60 -31.45 39.93
C SER A 78 -5.16 -30.99 38.54
N PHE A 79 -4.64 -31.89 37.70
CA PHE A 79 -4.27 -31.57 36.32
C PHE A 79 -5.49 -31.18 35.48
N TYR A 80 -6.60 -31.89 35.65
CA TYR A 80 -7.86 -31.61 34.96
C TYR A 80 -8.42 -30.21 35.33
N ILE A 81 -8.50 -29.88 36.61
CA ILE A 81 -8.97 -28.56 37.08
C ILE A 81 -8.03 -27.44 36.59
N PHE A 82 -6.72 -27.66 36.66
CA PHE A 82 -5.74 -26.70 36.15
C PHE A 82 -5.93 -26.46 34.64
N SER A 83 -6.08 -27.52 33.84
CA SER A 83 -6.33 -27.39 32.40
C SER A 83 -7.64 -26.65 32.09
N ALA A 84 -8.70 -26.86 32.88
CA ALA A 84 -9.98 -26.18 32.72
C ALA A 84 -9.88 -24.68 33.02
N LEU A 85 -9.15 -24.32 34.08
CA LEU A 85 -8.85 -22.93 34.43
C LEU A 85 -8.00 -22.25 33.36
N VAL A 86 -6.98 -22.93 32.83
CA VAL A 86 -6.15 -22.41 31.74
C VAL A 86 -6.98 -22.18 30.48
N LEU A 87 -7.84 -23.12 30.07
CA LEU A 87 -8.70 -22.94 28.89
C LEU A 87 -9.68 -21.78 29.05
N PHE A 88 -10.30 -21.65 30.23
CA PHE A 88 -11.19 -20.53 30.53
C PHE A 88 -10.44 -19.19 30.52
N LEU A 89 -9.26 -19.14 31.13
CA LEU A 89 -8.43 -17.94 31.20
C LEU A 89 -7.91 -17.54 29.83
N VAL A 90 -7.40 -18.49 29.03
CA VAL A 90 -6.96 -18.26 27.65
C VAL A 90 -8.11 -17.75 26.80
N GLY A 91 -9.29 -18.41 26.83
CA GLY A 91 -10.47 -17.95 26.09
C GLY A 91 -10.93 -16.55 26.49
N THR A 92 -10.85 -16.20 27.77
CA THR A 92 -11.17 -14.85 28.25
C THR A 92 -10.15 -13.83 27.77
N ILE A 93 -8.85 -14.15 27.87
CA ILE A 93 -7.77 -13.27 27.41
C ILE A 93 -7.86 -13.03 25.90
N THR A 94 -8.12 -14.06 25.08
CA THR A 94 -8.19 -13.91 23.62
C THR A 94 -9.43 -13.16 23.13
N ILE A 95 -10.47 -13.03 23.96
CA ILE A 95 -11.61 -12.13 23.70
C ILE A 95 -11.21 -10.67 23.96
N VAL A 96 -10.48 -10.40 25.05
CA VAL A 96 -10.07 -9.05 25.44
C VAL A 96 -8.92 -8.54 24.57
N TYR A 97 -7.86 -9.35 24.43
CA TYR A 97 -6.69 -9.10 23.60
C TYR A 97 -6.74 -10.00 22.37
N THR A 98 -7.52 -9.57 21.39
CA THR A 98 -7.72 -10.36 20.19
C THR A 98 -6.41 -10.55 19.42
N PRO A 99 -6.11 -11.76 18.92
CA PRO A 99 -5.00 -11.99 17.99
C PRO A 99 -4.98 -11.00 16.81
N PHE A 100 -6.16 -10.61 16.32
CA PHE A 100 -6.30 -9.55 15.33
C PHE A 100 -5.69 -8.22 15.79
N ASN A 101 -6.03 -7.71 16.97
CA ASN A 101 -5.49 -6.45 17.49
C ASN A 101 -3.97 -6.54 17.70
N ILE A 102 -3.47 -7.69 18.18
CA ILE A 102 -2.04 -7.93 18.33
C ILE A 102 -1.34 -7.85 16.97
N LEU A 103 -1.83 -8.58 15.97
CA LEU A 103 -1.26 -8.59 14.62
C LEU A 103 -1.28 -7.20 13.98
N MET A 104 -2.40 -6.47 14.12
CA MET A 104 -2.56 -5.12 13.60
C MET A 104 -1.58 -4.14 14.27
N ASN A 105 -1.39 -4.24 15.59
CA ASN A 105 -0.41 -3.43 16.32
C ASN A 105 1.04 -3.78 15.94
N GLU A 106 1.37 -5.05 15.80
CA GLU A 106 2.71 -5.49 15.36
C GLU A 106 3.06 -4.97 13.97
N ARG A 107 2.09 -4.94 13.06
CA ARG A 107 2.26 -4.35 11.72
C ARG A 107 2.66 -2.86 11.80
N LEU A 108 2.11 -2.10 12.74
CA LEU A 108 2.42 -0.66 12.88
C LEU A 108 3.85 -0.40 13.34
N LYS A 109 4.51 -1.38 13.98
CA LYS A 109 5.88 -1.24 14.50
C LYS A 109 6.97 -1.30 13.42
N MET A 110 6.63 -1.69 12.19
CA MET A 110 7.58 -1.72 11.06
C MET A 110 8.90 -2.46 11.37
N VAL A 111 8.81 -3.58 12.10
CA VAL A 111 9.97 -4.36 12.52
C VAL A 111 10.64 -5.02 11.32
N ARG A 112 11.97 -4.88 11.24
CA ARG A 112 12.79 -5.46 10.16
C ARG A 112 12.60 -6.98 10.04
N GLY A 113 12.50 -7.49 8.83
CA GLY A 113 12.26 -8.91 8.55
C GLY A 113 10.81 -9.37 8.67
N LEU A 114 9.90 -8.54 9.21
CA LEU A 114 8.46 -8.84 9.17
C LEU A 114 7.84 -8.43 7.82
N PRO A 115 6.77 -9.11 7.37
CA PRO A 115 6.16 -8.87 6.06
C PRO A 115 5.82 -7.40 5.79
N ALA A 116 5.24 -6.68 6.77
CA ALA A 116 4.87 -5.28 6.60
C ALA A 116 6.07 -4.38 6.28
N TYR A 117 7.20 -4.60 6.94
CA TYR A 117 8.43 -3.86 6.67
C TYR A 117 9.04 -4.24 5.33
N GLU A 118 9.15 -5.53 5.01
CA GLU A 118 9.77 -5.98 3.76
C GLU A 118 8.97 -5.56 2.54
N TRP A 119 7.63 -5.64 2.60
CA TRP A 119 6.75 -5.18 1.53
C TRP A 119 6.79 -3.67 1.37
N TRP A 120 6.85 -2.92 2.47
CA TRP A 120 7.02 -1.48 2.35
C TRP A 120 8.40 -1.14 1.77
N LYS A 121 9.48 -1.76 2.26
CA LYS A 121 10.85 -1.48 1.82
C LYS A 121 11.05 -1.78 0.34
N ASN A 122 10.51 -2.90 -0.11
CA ASN A 122 10.53 -3.39 -1.49
C ASN A 122 9.08 -3.69 -1.93
N PRO A 123 8.30 -2.66 -2.28
CA PRO A 123 6.93 -2.86 -2.74
C PRO A 123 6.91 -3.74 -3.99
N PRO A 124 5.87 -4.56 -4.15
CA PRO A 124 5.68 -5.29 -5.40
C PRO A 124 5.67 -4.35 -6.60
N ASP A 125 6.34 -4.76 -7.68
CA ASP A 125 6.50 -3.94 -8.87
C ASP A 125 5.22 -3.94 -9.75
N GLU A 126 4.05 -3.65 -9.17
CA GLU A 126 2.72 -3.73 -9.80
C GLU A 126 2.24 -2.39 -10.38
N VAL A 127 2.97 -1.30 -10.15
CA VAL A 127 2.60 0.03 -10.64
C VAL A 127 3.05 0.19 -12.09
N LEU A 128 2.07 0.30 -12.99
CA LEU A 128 2.29 0.61 -14.40
C LEU A 128 2.15 2.11 -14.62
N LEU A 129 3.19 2.75 -15.11
CA LEU A 129 3.13 4.10 -15.67
C LEU A 129 2.69 3.98 -17.14
N ARG A 130 1.55 4.57 -17.48
CA ARG A 130 1.07 4.68 -18.87
C ARG A 130 1.12 6.13 -19.30
N VAL A 131 1.86 6.42 -20.35
CA VAL A 131 2.03 7.78 -20.89
C VAL A 131 1.29 7.90 -22.20
N TYR A 132 0.60 9.01 -22.38
CA TYR A 132 -0.16 9.35 -23.57
C TYR A 132 0.32 10.71 -24.07
N LEU A 133 0.74 10.76 -25.33
CA LEU A 133 1.27 11.96 -25.99
C LEU A 133 0.21 12.56 -26.92
N PHE A 134 0.27 13.86 -27.14
CA PHE A 134 -0.63 14.55 -28.09
C PHE A 134 0.12 14.90 -29.37
N ASN A 135 -0.14 14.16 -30.45
CA ASN A 135 0.42 14.44 -31.77
C ASN A 135 -0.42 15.52 -32.48
N VAL A 136 0.23 16.56 -33.00
CA VAL A 136 -0.42 17.62 -33.77
C VAL A 136 -0.63 17.18 -35.21
N THR A 137 -1.87 17.21 -35.71
CA THR A 137 -2.20 16.75 -37.08
C THR A 137 -2.26 17.87 -38.10
N ASN A 138 -2.48 19.12 -37.68
CA ASN A 138 -2.67 20.27 -38.56
C ASN A 138 -1.59 21.37 -38.40
N SER A 139 -0.36 21.00 -38.02
CA SER A 139 0.73 21.96 -37.72
C SER A 139 0.95 22.99 -38.83
N GLU A 140 1.13 22.56 -40.08
CA GLU A 140 1.37 23.47 -41.21
C GLU A 140 0.19 24.42 -41.48
N ARG A 141 -1.04 23.92 -41.36
CA ARG A 141 -2.26 24.72 -41.56
C ARG A 141 -2.43 25.77 -40.46
N PHE A 142 -2.11 25.39 -39.22
CA PHE A 142 -2.10 26.30 -38.06
C PHE A 142 -1.00 27.36 -38.19
N GLU A 143 0.23 26.97 -38.54
CA GLU A 143 1.35 27.89 -38.78
C GLU A 143 1.07 28.88 -39.92
N ASN A 144 0.33 28.46 -40.95
CA ASN A 144 -0.10 29.35 -42.03
C ASN A 144 -1.34 30.20 -41.68
N GLY A 145 -2.02 29.93 -40.55
CA GLY A 145 -3.19 30.68 -40.09
C GLY A 145 -4.49 30.30 -40.81
N ILE A 146 -4.50 29.16 -41.51
CA ILE A 146 -5.70 28.59 -42.13
C ILE A 146 -6.63 28.05 -41.05
N ASP A 147 -6.06 27.36 -40.07
CA ASP A 147 -6.79 26.85 -38.91
C ASP A 147 -6.50 27.71 -37.68
N SER A 148 -7.54 28.04 -36.91
CA SER A 148 -7.44 28.80 -35.66
C SER A 148 -7.33 27.92 -34.41
N LYS A 149 -7.43 26.60 -34.57
CA LYS A 149 -7.35 25.61 -33.48
C LYS A 149 -6.28 24.57 -33.76
N LEU A 150 -5.62 24.11 -32.70
CA LEU A 150 -4.72 22.97 -32.76
C LEU A 150 -5.53 21.68 -32.74
N GLU A 151 -5.34 20.83 -33.75
CA GLU A 151 -5.91 19.49 -33.80
C GLU A 151 -4.93 18.49 -33.21
N LEU A 152 -5.34 17.85 -32.10
CA LEU A 152 -4.53 16.88 -31.39
C LEU A 152 -5.09 15.46 -31.60
N ASN A 153 -4.18 14.53 -31.85
CA ASN A 153 -4.47 13.10 -31.83
C ASN A 153 -3.69 12.44 -30.70
N GLU A 154 -4.38 11.71 -29.83
CA GLU A 154 -3.74 10.99 -28.73
C GLU A 154 -2.98 9.76 -29.23
N ILE A 155 -1.75 9.58 -28.73
CA ILE A 155 -0.86 8.46 -29.01
C ILE A 155 -0.50 7.79 -27.69
N GLY A 156 -0.93 6.54 -27.50
CA GLY A 156 -0.62 5.77 -26.30
C GLY A 156 -1.57 4.60 -26.08
N PRO A 157 -1.43 3.89 -24.94
CA PRO A 157 -0.41 4.13 -23.92
C PRO A 157 0.99 3.64 -24.34
N ILE A 158 2.03 4.41 -23.98
CA ILE A 158 3.39 3.90 -23.84
C ILE A 158 3.57 3.45 -22.40
N VAL A 159 3.89 2.16 -22.20
CA VAL A 159 3.81 1.52 -20.89
C VAL A 159 5.20 1.30 -20.29
N PHE A 160 5.35 1.71 -19.04
CA PHE A 160 6.52 1.49 -18.21
C PHE A 160 6.08 0.86 -16.88
N ARG A 161 6.98 0.14 -16.22
CA ARG A 161 6.85 -0.30 -14.84
C ARG A 161 7.58 0.71 -13.95
N GLU A 162 6.88 1.30 -13.01
CA GLU A 162 7.51 2.12 -11.97
C GLU A 162 7.97 1.22 -10.84
N LEU A 163 9.28 1.27 -10.54
CA LEU A 163 9.86 0.62 -9.37
C LEU A 163 10.00 1.68 -8.27
N LEU A 164 9.53 1.36 -7.08
CA LEU A 164 9.74 2.15 -5.86
C LEU A 164 10.63 1.35 -4.91
N ARG A 165 11.68 1.97 -4.38
CA ARG A 165 12.57 1.35 -3.39
C ARG A 165 12.80 2.31 -2.24
N HIS A 166 12.73 1.79 -1.01
CA HIS A 166 13.06 2.56 0.19
C HIS A 166 14.40 2.10 0.76
N SER A 167 15.30 3.05 0.95
CA SER A 167 16.66 2.85 1.43
C SER A 167 16.98 3.76 2.62
N ASP A 168 18.15 3.59 3.22
CA ASP A 168 18.66 4.43 4.33
C ASP A 168 17.68 4.61 5.49
N VAL A 169 16.99 3.53 5.85
CA VAL A 169 15.91 3.54 6.85
C VAL A 169 16.45 3.71 8.27
N ARG A 170 16.03 4.81 8.92
CA ARG A 170 16.37 5.20 10.30
C ARG A 170 15.11 5.27 11.15
N PHE A 171 15.13 4.62 12.30
CA PHE A 171 14.05 4.66 13.28
C PHE A 171 14.38 5.73 14.32
N ASN A 172 13.42 6.60 14.61
CA ASN A 172 13.58 7.73 15.52
C ASN A 172 12.82 7.47 16.83
N ASP A 173 13.32 7.99 17.94
CA ASP A 173 12.75 7.77 19.29
C ASP A 173 11.35 8.39 19.47
N ASN A 174 10.95 9.32 18.60
CA ASN A 174 9.67 10.02 18.64
C ASN A 174 8.52 9.28 17.90
N GLY A 175 8.67 7.97 17.64
CA GLY A 175 7.66 7.20 16.91
C GLY A 175 7.58 7.53 15.42
N THR A 176 8.71 7.94 14.82
CA THR A 176 8.81 8.20 13.37
C THR A 176 9.93 7.38 12.73
N MET A 177 9.86 7.23 11.42
CA MET A 177 10.87 6.57 10.60
C MET A 177 11.23 7.47 9.43
N THR A 178 12.53 7.69 9.24
CA THR A 178 13.08 8.45 8.10
C THR A 178 13.71 7.49 7.11
N TYR A 179 13.47 7.71 5.81
CA TYR A 179 13.99 6.88 4.73
C TYR A 179 14.16 7.68 3.45
N VAL A 180 14.87 7.10 2.49
CA VAL A 180 15.03 7.65 1.14
C VAL A 180 14.20 6.81 0.17
N ALA A 181 13.20 7.44 -0.47
CA ALA A 181 12.39 6.84 -1.53
C ALA A 181 13.01 7.14 -2.90
N THR A 182 13.30 6.11 -3.68
CA THR A 182 13.77 6.25 -5.07
C THR A 182 12.78 5.61 -6.02
N ARG A 183 12.43 6.33 -7.09
CA ARG A 183 11.54 5.84 -8.16
C ARG A 183 12.27 5.79 -9.50
N THR A 184 12.04 4.72 -10.26
CA THR A 184 12.59 4.54 -11.61
C THR A 184 11.54 3.94 -12.53
N ALA A 185 11.55 4.33 -13.81
CA ALA A 185 10.67 3.75 -14.82
C ALA A 185 11.43 2.76 -15.72
N VAL A 186 10.87 1.58 -15.93
CA VAL A 186 11.40 0.52 -16.81
C VAL A 186 10.43 0.28 -17.95
N PHE A 187 10.88 0.38 -19.19
CA PHE A 187 10.00 0.23 -20.36
C PHE A 187 9.47 -1.22 -20.50
N LEU A 188 8.18 -1.37 -20.83
CA LEU A 188 7.51 -2.65 -21.06
C LEU A 188 7.07 -2.76 -22.54
N PRO A 189 7.91 -3.33 -23.43
CA PRO A 189 7.60 -3.44 -24.85
C PRO A 189 6.37 -4.32 -25.12
N GLU A 190 6.16 -5.37 -24.33
CA GLU A 190 5.05 -6.32 -24.49
C GLU A 190 3.66 -5.72 -24.22
N MET A 191 3.60 -4.58 -23.52
CA MET A 191 2.36 -3.84 -23.25
C MET A 191 2.21 -2.58 -24.10
N THR A 192 3.20 -2.31 -24.97
CA THR A 192 3.24 -1.11 -25.80
C THR A 192 3.14 -1.50 -27.27
N ASN A 193 2.00 -1.18 -27.91
CA ASN A 193 1.76 -1.53 -29.31
C ASN A 193 2.40 -0.54 -30.31
N ILE A 194 3.12 0.47 -29.84
CA ILE A 194 3.64 1.58 -30.62
C ILE A 194 5.17 1.55 -30.56
N SER A 195 5.84 1.65 -31.70
CA SER A 195 7.30 1.73 -31.72
C SER A 195 7.78 3.04 -31.09
N LEU A 196 8.79 2.98 -30.23
CA LEU A 196 9.42 4.17 -29.66
C LEU A 196 10.13 5.03 -30.73
N ASP A 197 10.46 4.46 -31.89
CA ASP A 197 11.04 5.19 -33.02
C ASP A 197 9.98 5.88 -33.89
N ALA A 198 8.69 5.65 -33.62
CA ALA A 198 7.60 6.30 -34.33
C ALA A 198 7.72 7.81 -34.18
N LYS A 199 7.62 8.52 -35.30
CA LYS A 199 7.74 9.98 -35.35
C LYS A 199 6.38 10.62 -35.12
N LEU A 200 6.37 11.67 -34.31
CA LEU A 200 5.22 12.51 -34.03
C LEU A 200 5.62 13.98 -34.13
N ILE A 201 4.62 14.84 -34.30
CA ILE A 201 4.77 16.28 -34.39
C ILE A 201 4.27 16.89 -33.08
N LEU A 202 5.14 17.62 -32.39
CA LEU A 202 4.81 18.34 -31.16
C LEU A 202 4.98 19.84 -31.35
N PRO A 203 4.27 20.66 -30.58
CA PRO A 203 4.68 22.04 -30.34
C PRO A 203 6.11 22.05 -29.79
N ASN A 204 6.92 23.02 -30.20
CA ASN A 204 8.23 23.24 -29.64
C ASN A 204 8.08 23.83 -28.23
N PHE A 205 7.96 22.95 -27.23
CA PHE A 205 7.76 23.39 -25.84
C PHE A 205 8.89 24.27 -25.33
N ALA A 206 10.13 24.08 -25.80
CA ALA A 206 11.25 24.94 -25.44
C ALA A 206 11.00 26.38 -25.90
N ALA A 207 10.78 26.58 -27.20
CA ALA A 207 10.57 27.90 -27.78
C ALA A 207 9.33 28.59 -27.23
N LEU A 208 8.20 27.86 -27.18
CA LEU A 208 6.93 28.36 -26.70
C LEU A 208 6.97 28.66 -25.19
N GLY A 209 7.57 27.78 -24.40
CA GLY A 209 7.69 27.96 -22.95
C GLY A 209 8.62 29.10 -22.57
N MET A 210 9.77 29.25 -23.23
CA MET A 210 10.65 30.41 -23.02
C MET A 210 9.98 31.73 -23.44
N ALA A 211 9.24 31.74 -24.56
CA ALA A 211 8.49 32.92 -24.97
C ALA A 211 7.39 33.30 -23.96
N SER A 212 6.68 32.29 -23.43
CA SER A 212 5.67 32.47 -22.38
C SER A 212 6.31 32.93 -21.07
N TYR A 213 7.46 32.37 -20.67
CA TYR A 213 8.21 32.82 -19.50
C TYR A 213 8.62 34.30 -19.58
N LEU A 214 8.98 34.77 -20.78
CA LEU A 214 9.40 36.15 -21.04
C LEU A 214 8.24 37.12 -21.30
N TRP A 215 6.99 36.77 -20.98
CA TRP A 215 5.81 37.57 -21.31
C TRP A 215 5.81 38.98 -20.69
N ASP A 216 6.35 39.15 -19.49
CA ASP A 216 6.46 40.42 -18.77
C ASP A 216 7.87 41.05 -18.86
N ALA A 217 8.79 40.41 -19.57
CA ALA A 217 10.15 40.89 -19.75
C ALA A 217 10.19 42.21 -20.54
N SER A 218 11.28 42.96 -20.34
CA SER A 218 11.49 44.22 -21.05
C SER A 218 11.52 44.03 -22.57
N TYR A 219 11.11 45.05 -23.32
CA TYR A 219 11.12 45.03 -24.79
C TYR A 219 12.47 44.59 -25.37
N PHE A 220 13.58 45.07 -24.78
CA PHE A 220 14.92 44.72 -25.23
C PHE A 220 15.25 43.23 -25.02
N THR A 221 14.78 42.64 -23.92
CA THR A 221 14.94 41.20 -23.64
C THR A 221 14.14 40.36 -24.63
N LYS A 222 12.87 40.72 -24.87
CA LYS A 222 12.03 40.06 -25.88
C LYS A 222 12.64 40.15 -27.29
N TYR A 223 13.15 41.32 -27.67
CA TYR A 223 13.82 41.51 -28.95
C TYR A 223 15.10 40.67 -29.07
N GLY A 224 15.92 40.61 -28.02
CA GLY A 224 17.10 39.74 -27.98
C GLY A 224 16.75 38.25 -28.12
N PHE A 225 15.71 37.79 -27.42
CA PHE A 225 15.21 36.42 -27.55
C PHE A 225 14.68 36.13 -28.97
N LYS A 226 13.95 37.07 -29.57
CA LYS A 226 13.51 36.96 -30.97
C LYS A 226 14.69 36.82 -31.93
N LEU A 227 15.72 37.66 -31.81
CA LEU A 227 16.92 37.56 -32.65
C LEU A 227 17.62 36.21 -32.48
N MET A 228 17.66 35.67 -31.26
CA MET A 228 18.23 34.35 -31.01
C MET A 228 17.42 33.24 -31.68
N MET A 229 16.09 33.29 -31.60
CA MET A 229 15.22 32.36 -32.32
C MET A 229 15.44 32.42 -33.84
N ASP A 230 15.49 33.63 -34.40
CA ASP A 230 15.70 33.87 -35.83
C ASP A 230 17.08 33.36 -36.28
N MET A 231 18.14 33.59 -35.48
CA MET A 231 19.49 33.08 -35.73
C MET A 231 19.57 31.55 -35.75
N LEU A 232 18.77 30.88 -34.91
CA LEU A 232 18.75 29.43 -34.78
C LEU A 232 17.70 28.76 -35.69
N ASP A 233 16.99 29.52 -36.53
CA ASP A 233 15.87 29.05 -37.36
C ASP A 233 14.84 28.21 -36.56
N THR A 234 14.49 28.71 -35.37
CA THR A 234 13.62 27.99 -34.42
C THR A 234 12.22 27.81 -34.99
N LYS A 235 11.75 26.55 -35.08
CA LYS A 235 10.39 26.20 -35.53
C LYS A 235 9.42 26.05 -34.37
N MET A 236 8.14 26.35 -34.61
CA MET A 236 7.09 26.26 -33.59
C MET A 236 6.56 24.85 -33.40
N PHE A 237 6.79 23.97 -34.38
CA PHE A 237 6.58 22.53 -34.26
C PHE A 237 7.86 21.78 -34.58
N ILE A 238 8.06 20.67 -33.88
CA ILE A 238 9.19 19.77 -34.06
C ILE A 238 8.68 18.37 -34.37
N LYS A 239 9.40 17.67 -35.26
CA LYS A 239 9.16 16.26 -35.57
C LYS A 239 10.20 15.43 -34.84
N THR A 240 9.75 14.65 -33.86
CA THR A 240 10.64 13.86 -32.99
C THR A 240 10.13 12.44 -32.82
N SER A 241 10.99 11.52 -32.38
CA SER A 241 10.59 10.16 -32.02
C SER A 241 9.89 10.16 -30.65
N ILE A 242 9.09 9.14 -30.37
CA ILE A 242 8.53 8.93 -29.03
C ILE A 242 9.65 8.80 -28.00
N ASN A 243 10.73 8.07 -28.32
CA ASN A 243 11.86 7.88 -27.42
C ASN A 243 12.52 9.22 -27.04
N ASP A 244 12.82 10.05 -28.03
CA ASP A 244 13.47 11.34 -27.80
C ASP A 244 12.54 12.29 -27.05
N CYS A 245 11.25 12.33 -27.38
CA CYS A 245 10.25 13.09 -26.62
C CYS A 245 10.25 12.73 -25.12
N LEU A 246 10.32 11.43 -24.80
CA LEU A 246 10.26 10.96 -23.41
C LEU A 246 11.61 11.15 -22.67
N TRP A 247 12.75 10.94 -23.33
CA TRP A 247 14.03 10.81 -22.65
C TRP A 247 15.13 11.77 -23.08
N ASN A 248 15.09 12.28 -24.31
CA ASN A 248 16.20 13.03 -24.92
C ASN A 248 15.71 14.20 -25.78
N LEU A 249 14.82 15.02 -25.22
CA LEU A 249 14.23 16.14 -25.92
C LEU A 249 15.12 17.36 -25.75
N THR A 250 16.09 17.53 -26.63
CA THR A 250 17.01 18.67 -26.63
C THR A 250 16.64 19.67 -27.73
N ASP A 251 16.82 20.97 -27.45
CA ASP A 251 16.61 22.04 -28.44
C ASP A 251 17.84 22.98 -28.48
N PRO A 252 18.34 23.37 -29.68
CA PRO A 252 19.46 24.30 -29.81
C PRO A 252 19.28 25.62 -29.04
N LEU A 253 18.04 26.09 -28.94
CA LEU A 253 17.67 27.29 -28.19
C LEU A 253 17.95 27.12 -26.70
N VAL A 254 17.62 25.96 -26.12
CA VAL A 254 17.84 25.65 -24.70
C VAL A 254 19.34 25.53 -24.41
N GLN A 255 20.09 24.84 -25.27
CA GLN A 255 21.54 24.70 -25.14
C GLN A 255 22.24 26.07 -25.15
N LYS A 256 21.82 26.94 -26.07
CA LYS A 256 22.36 28.31 -26.16
C LYS A 256 21.96 29.14 -24.94
N ALA A 257 20.69 29.05 -24.52
CA ALA A 257 20.17 29.78 -23.37
C ALA A 257 20.89 29.37 -22.07
N LYS A 258 21.12 28.07 -21.83
CA LYS A 258 21.91 27.60 -20.67
C LYS A 258 23.35 28.10 -20.72
N THR A 259 23.98 28.09 -21.88
CA THR A 259 25.36 28.59 -22.03
C THR A 259 25.44 30.08 -21.67
N MET A 260 24.43 30.87 -22.04
CA MET A 260 24.39 32.31 -21.76
C MET A 260 23.89 32.64 -20.35
N MET A 261 22.94 31.87 -19.83
CA MET A 261 22.18 32.12 -18.61
C MET A 261 22.00 30.82 -17.79
N PRO A 262 23.08 30.22 -17.28
CA PRO A 262 23.02 28.92 -16.61
C PRO A 262 22.19 28.94 -15.31
N GLY A 263 22.00 30.12 -14.70
CA GLY A 263 21.15 30.27 -13.52
C GLY A 263 19.65 30.24 -13.81
N LEU A 264 19.22 30.60 -15.03
CA LEU A 264 17.80 30.59 -15.44
C LEU A 264 17.42 29.29 -16.16
N VAL A 265 18.35 28.71 -16.92
CA VAL A 265 18.14 27.46 -17.66
C VAL A 265 19.10 26.41 -17.13
N PRO A 266 18.74 25.70 -16.05
CA PRO A 266 19.65 24.76 -15.39
C PRO A 266 19.84 23.45 -16.16
N GLU A 267 18.94 23.13 -17.10
CA GLU A 267 18.88 21.84 -17.79
C GLU A 267 18.73 22.00 -19.31
N GLU A 268 19.36 21.11 -20.08
CA GLU A 268 19.31 21.12 -21.56
C GLU A 268 18.34 20.09 -22.12
N ASN A 269 18.12 19.00 -21.38
CA ASN A 269 17.27 17.91 -21.79
C ASN A 269 15.86 18.07 -21.22
N MET A 270 14.89 18.42 -22.06
CA MET A 270 13.48 18.59 -21.70
C MET A 270 12.66 17.30 -21.84
N GLY A 271 13.30 16.13 -21.95
CA GLY A 271 12.60 14.85 -22.06
C GLY A 271 11.59 14.67 -20.93
N ILE A 272 10.35 14.32 -21.26
CA ILE A 272 9.24 14.29 -20.29
C ILE A 272 9.54 13.40 -19.09
N LEU A 273 9.91 12.14 -19.35
CA LEU A 273 10.25 11.17 -18.29
C LEU A 273 11.64 11.42 -17.72
N TYR A 274 12.56 12.01 -18.49
CA TYR A 274 13.85 12.46 -17.96
C TYR A 274 13.64 13.49 -16.83
N GLN A 275 12.82 14.51 -17.06
CA GLN A 275 12.52 15.54 -16.04
C GLN A 275 11.86 14.96 -14.79
N ILE A 276 11.03 13.92 -14.94
CA ILE A 276 10.38 13.25 -13.82
C ILE A 276 11.37 12.34 -13.05
N TYR A 277 12.15 11.52 -13.75
CA TYR A 277 12.87 10.39 -13.16
C TYR A 277 14.37 10.61 -12.94
N ASN A 278 15.02 11.56 -13.61
CA ASN A 278 16.48 11.79 -13.49
C ASN A 278 16.90 12.11 -12.03
N LYS A 279 16.02 12.73 -11.24
CA LYS A 279 16.25 13.07 -9.83
C LYS A 279 15.06 12.72 -8.93
N PHE A 280 14.48 11.53 -9.13
CA PHE A 280 13.35 11.06 -8.32
C PHE A 280 13.82 10.30 -7.08
N THR A 281 14.51 11.03 -6.20
CA THR A 281 14.94 10.53 -4.90
C THR A 281 14.60 11.56 -3.83
N ASP A 282 13.89 11.14 -2.79
CA ASP A 282 13.35 12.03 -1.77
C ASP A 282 13.51 11.44 -0.36
N GLU A 283 13.98 12.26 0.58
CA GLU A 283 14.04 11.88 2.00
C GLU A 283 12.69 12.19 2.65
N VAL A 284 12.07 11.17 3.23
CA VAL A 284 10.73 11.26 3.82
C VAL A 284 10.78 10.74 5.25
N THR A 285 10.15 11.46 6.16
CA THR A 285 9.92 11.02 7.55
C THR A 285 8.44 10.80 7.76
N VAL A 286 8.06 9.61 8.23
CA VAL A 286 6.66 9.21 8.46
C VAL A 286 6.42 8.75 9.89
N PHE A 287 5.18 8.85 10.37
CA PHE A 287 4.79 8.29 11.66
C PHE A 287 4.67 6.76 11.61
N MET A 288 5.08 6.10 12.69
CA MET A 288 4.97 4.67 12.89
C MET A 288 4.62 4.34 14.35
N GLY A 289 4.42 3.07 14.65
CA GLY A 289 4.13 2.60 16.00
C GLY A 289 2.62 2.58 16.34
N PRO A 290 2.18 1.69 17.24
CA PRO A 290 0.79 1.59 17.68
C PRO A 290 0.22 2.90 18.26
N GLU A 291 1.05 3.70 18.92
CA GLU A 291 0.70 5.01 19.48
C GLU A 291 0.26 6.01 18.41
N ASN A 292 0.73 5.84 17.17
CA ASN A 292 0.39 6.69 16.04
C ASN A 292 -0.65 6.05 15.11
N GLY A 293 -1.49 5.12 15.57
CA GLY A 293 -2.39 4.33 14.71
C GLY A 293 -3.17 5.12 13.65
N ARG A 294 -3.77 6.28 13.99
CA ARG A 294 -4.51 7.17 13.05
C ARG A 294 -3.61 8.09 12.20
N ARG A 295 -2.33 8.20 12.54
CA ARG A 295 -1.30 8.94 11.78
C ARG A 295 -0.31 8.02 11.08
N PHE A 296 -0.48 6.70 11.20
CA PHE A 296 0.45 5.72 10.68
C PHE A 296 0.71 5.98 9.19
N PHE A 297 1.99 6.01 8.83
CA PHE A 297 2.49 6.26 7.48
C PHE A 297 2.11 7.62 6.88
N THR A 298 1.62 8.54 7.69
CA THR A 298 1.51 9.93 7.25
C THR A 298 2.86 10.62 7.34
N VAL A 299 3.15 11.48 6.38
CA VAL A 299 4.36 12.28 6.32
C VAL A 299 4.37 13.30 7.46
N ASP A 300 5.48 13.34 8.19
CA ASP A 300 5.84 14.40 9.15
C ASP A 300 6.73 15.44 8.47
N LYS A 301 7.77 14.97 7.76
CA LYS A 301 8.76 15.82 7.08
C LYS A 301 9.11 15.28 5.70
N TYR A 302 9.36 16.20 4.78
CA TYR A 302 9.86 15.97 3.43
C TYR A 302 11.14 16.80 3.27
N HIS A 303 12.27 16.16 2.98
CA HIS A 303 13.61 16.78 3.00
C HIS A 303 13.90 17.58 4.29
N GLY A 304 13.55 16.98 5.43
CA GLY A 304 13.74 17.57 6.76
C GLY A 304 12.75 18.69 7.15
N LYS A 305 11.82 19.08 6.28
CA LYS A 305 10.85 20.18 6.53
C LYS A 305 9.39 19.69 6.56
N PRO A 306 8.49 20.31 7.34
CA PRO A 306 7.05 19.96 7.35
C PRO A 306 6.25 20.49 6.15
N ASN A 307 6.92 21.15 5.22
CA ASN A 307 6.38 21.91 4.11
C ASN A 307 7.25 21.66 2.85
N LEU A 308 6.68 21.81 1.66
CA LEU A 308 7.44 21.68 0.40
C LEU A 308 8.41 22.86 0.20
N GLY A 309 8.09 24.03 0.75
CA GLY A 309 8.82 25.27 0.55
C GLY A 309 8.52 25.96 -0.78
N ILE A 310 7.33 25.73 -1.33
CA ILE A 310 6.93 26.17 -2.67
C ILE A 310 5.88 27.27 -2.60
N TRP A 311 4.84 27.07 -1.80
CA TRP A 311 3.70 27.97 -1.71
C TRP A 311 3.82 28.91 -0.50
N GLU A 312 3.35 30.15 -0.66
CA GLU A 312 3.39 31.16 0.41
C GLU A 312 2.46 30.78 1.59
N ASP A 313 1.30 30.20 1.29
CA ASP A 313 0.38 29.72 2.32
C ASP A 313 0.93 28.45 2.98
N SER A 314 1.36 28.59 4.24
CA SER A 314 1.95 27.50 5.02
C SER A 314 1.03 26.29 5.24
N LYS A 315 -0.29 26.46 5.21
CA LYS A 315 -1.28 25.37 5.36
C LYS A 315 -1.39 24.58 4.06
N CYS A 316 -1.34 25.26 2.92
CA CYS A 316 -1.41 24.63 1.60
C CYS A 316 -0.08 24.04 1.14
N ASP A 317 1.04 24.63 1.57
CA ASP A 317 2.40 24.11 1.35
C ASP A 317 2.75 22.92 2.27
N SER A 318 1.91 22.63 3.27
CA SER A 318 2.18 21.57 4.25
C SER A 318 2.09 20.18 3.64
N VAL A 319 3.10 19.35 3.89
CA VAL A 319 3.09 17.91 3.56
C VAL A 319 2.46 17.07 4.66
N GLN A 320 2.15 17.65 5.81
CA GLN A 320 1.77 16.88 6.99
C GLN A 320 0.42 16.17 6.83
N GLY A 321 0.41 14.90 7.26
CA GLY A 321 -0.78 14.06 7.13
C GLY A 321 -0.97 13.43 5.75
N SER A 322 -0.09 13.74 4.78
CA SER A 322 -0.11 13.12 3.45
C SER A 322 0.55 11.74 3.45
N SER A 323 0.33 10.96 2.39
CA SER A 323 1.00 9.68 2.14
C SER A 323 1.45 9.62 0.69
N GLU A 324 2.56 8.94 0.43
CA GLU A 324 3.05 8.61 -0.92
C GLU A 324 2.19 7.55 -1.64
N GLY A 325 1.10 7.08 -1.00
CA GLY A 325 0.13 6.17 -1.58
C GLY A 325 0.46 4.69 -1.48
N VAL A 326 1.54 4.31 -0.79
CA VAL A 326 1.89 2.89 -0.53
C VAL A 326 0.98 2.27 0.53
N THR A 327 0.68 3.01 1.59
CA THR A 327 -0.25 2.61 2.65
C THR A 327 -0.83 3.85 3.33
N TYR A 328 -1.99 3.67 3.97
CA TYR A 328 -2.66 4.66 4.80
C TYR A 328 -2.82 4.10 6.22
N HIS A 329 -3.28 4.96 7.13
CA HIS A 329 -3.56 4.55 8.50
C HIS A 329 -4.60 3.42 8.56
N GLN A 330 -4.54 2.62 9.63
CA GLN A 330 -5.53 1.56 9.87
C GLN A 330 -6.90 2.16 10.22
N PHE A 331 -7.95 1.36 10.06
CA PHE A 331 -9.33 1.73 10.35
C PHE A 331 -9.77 3.01 9.62
N VAL A 332 -9.58 3.02 8.29
CA VAL A 332 -10.06 4.09 7.42
C VAL A 332 -11.59 4.16 7.50
N SER A 333 -12.09 5.36 7.77
CA SER A 333 -13.50 5.70 7.86
C SER A 333 -13.96 6.42 6.60
N LYS A 334 -15.26 6.37 6.32
CA LYS A 334 -15.92 7.12 5.23
C LYS A 334 -15.79 8.64 5.39
N ASN A 335 -15.60 9.12 6.63
CA ASN A 335 -15.42 10.54 6.93
C ASN A 335 -13.97 11.00 6.80
N ASP A 336 -13.02 10.08 6.63
CA ASP A 336 -11.60 10.45 6.51
C ASP A 336 -11.36 11.16 5.16
N THR A 337 -10.35 12.02 5.14
CA THR A 337 -9.83 12.62 3.91
C THR A 337 -8.40 12.15 3.73
N LEU A 338 -8.21 11.21 2.81
CA LEU A 338 -6.88 10.68 2.55
C LEU A 338 -6.10 11.70 1.73
N LYS A 339 -4.93 12.10 2.21
CA LYS A 339 -4.07 13.07 1.53
C LYS A 339 -2.99 12.34 0.75
N TYR A 340 -2.89 12.60 -0.55
CA TYR A 340 -1.90 12.00 -1.44
C TYR A 340 -0.82 13.01 -1.80
N LEU A 341 0.44 12.61 -1.67
CA LEU A 341 1.60 13.41 -2.06
C LEU A 341 2.33 12.71 -3.19
N ARG A 342 2.53 13.44 -4.29
CA ARG A 342 3.39 13.03 -5.39
C ARG A 342 4.23 14.23 -5.80
N LYS A 343 5.56 14.03 -5.87
CA LYS A 343 6.53 15.07 -6.25
C LYS A 343 6.12 15.85 -7.50
N THR A 344 5.62 15.15 -8.52
CA THR A 344 5.25 15.75 -9.81
C THR A 344 4.04 16.68 -9.75
N MET A 345 3.24 16.64 -8.68
CA MET A 345 2.03 17.46 -8.52
C MET A 345 2.28 18.78 -7.78
N CYS A 346 3.46 18.99 -7.19
CA CYS A 346 3.82 20.24 -6.49
C CYS A 346 2.94 20.62 -5.30
N ARG A 347 2.01 19.75 -4.89
CA ARG A 347 1.08 19.96 -3.77
C ARG A 347 0.55 18.64 -3.27
N VAL A 348 -0.01 18.67 -2.07
CA VAL A 348 -0.80 17.57 -1.53
C VAL A 348 -2.21 17.63 -2.09
N THR A 349 -2.76 16.50 -2.56
CA THR A 349 -4.13 16.41 -3.07
C THR A 349 -5.03 15.60 -2.13
N PRO A 350 -6.26 16.06 -1.85
CA PRO A 350 -7.20 15.32 -1.04
C PRO A 350 -7.93 14.26 -1.87
N LEU A 351 -8.20 13.10 -1.27
CA LEU A 351 -9.08 12.07 -1.78
C LEU A 351 -10.29 11.94 -0.84
N LYS A 352 -11.49 11.94 -1.40
CA LYS A 352 -12.76 11.90 -0.67
C LYS A 352 -13.51 10.61 -0.95
N TYR A 353 -14.13 10.05 0.08
CA TYR A 353 -14.94 8.84 -0.05
C TYR A 353 -16.07 9.06 -1.07
N LYS A 354 -16.29 8.07 -1.92
CA LYS A 354 -17.39 8.04 -2.90
C LYS A 354 -18.39 6.94 -2.56
N ASN A 355 -17.93 5.70 -2.52
CA ASN A 355 -18.79 4.53 -2.34
C ASN A 355 -17.99 3.30 -1.89
N GLU A 356 -18.69 2.27 -1.42
CA GLU A 356 -18.12 0.94 -1.16
C GLU A 356 -18.03 0.12 -2.45
N VAL A 357 -17.02 -0.74 -2.53
CA VAL A 357 -16.82 -1.70 -3.62
C VAL A 357 -16.35 -3.03 -3.04
N THR A 358 -16.79 -4.14 -3.60
CA THR A 358 -16.33 -5.47 -3.19
C THR A 358 -15.26 -5.97 -4.15
N LYS A 359 -14.08 -6.32 -3.63
CA LYS A 359 -12.99 -6.94 -4.39
C LYS A 359 -12.36 -8.06 -3.59
N SER A 360 -12.01 -9.17 -4.24
CA SER A 360 -11.40 -10.34 -3.59
C SER A 360 -12.15 -10.83 -2.34
N GLY A 361 -13.49 -10.72 -2.35
CA GLY A 361 -14.36 -11.09 -1.22
C GLY A 361 -14.32 -10.14 -0.01
N MET A 362 -13.66 -8.98 -0.10
CA MET A 362 -13.58 -7.98 0.96
C MET A 362 -14.31 -6.68 0.54
N THR A 363 -14.98 -6.06 1.51
CA THR A 363 -15.57 -4.72 1.35
C THR A 363 -14.47 -3.67 1.44
N MET A 364 -14.36 -2.83 0.41
CA MET A 364 -13.34 -1.79 0.29
C MET A 364 -13.99 -0.42 0.10
N TYR A 365 -13.26 0.64 0.43
CA TYR A 365 -13.71 2.02 0.25
C TYR A 365 -13.05 2.64 -0.97
N LYS A 366 -13.87 3.17 -1.89
CA LYS A 366 -13.41 3.94 -3.03
C LYS A 366 -13.37 5.41 -2.67
N PHE A 367 -12.18 5.99 -2.72
CA PHE A 367 -11.93 7.41 -2.63
C PHE A 367 -11.63 7.97 -4.02
N ILE A 368 -12.12 9.17 -4.33
CA ILE A 368 -11.84 9.87 -5.58
C ILE A 368 -11.13 11.19 -5.32
N LEU A 369 -10.38 11.65 -6.31
CA LEU A 369 -9.91 13.02 -6.35
C LEU A 369 -11.11 13.93 -6.68
N PRO A 370 -11.47 14.91 -5.82
CA PRO A 370 -12.65 15.75 -6.04
C PRO A 370 -12.58 16.53 -7.37
N ASN A 371 -13.74 16.70 -8.01
CA ASN A 371 -13.83 17.33 -9.33
C ASN A 371 -13.40 18.81 -9.32
N ASN A 372 -13.56 19.49 -8.18
CA ASN A 372 -13.19 20.89 -7.99
C ASN A 372 -11.76 21.09 -7.44
N VAL A 373 -10.93 20.04 -7.38
CA VAL A 373 -9.58 20.13 -6.77
C VAL A 373 -8.67 21.14 -7.49
N PHE A 374 -8.91 21.38 -8.77
CA PHE A 374 -8.17 22.35 -9.60
C PHE A 374 -9.04 23.56 -9.98
N SER A 375 -10.17 23.76 -9.31
CA SER A 375 -11.00 24.94 -9.52
C SER A 375 -10.43 26.14 -8.76
N HIS A 376 -10.59 27.32 -9.34
CA HIS A 376 -10.15 28.59 -8.74
C HIS A 376 -11.35 29.50 -8.42
N PRO A 377 -11.16 30.56 -7.61
CA PRO A 377 -12.26 31.40 -7.11
C PRO A 377 -13.07 32.13 -8.18
N GLN A 378 -12.52 32.28 -9.40
CA GLN A 378 -13.21 32.89 -10.54
C GLN A 378 -14.48 32.08 -10.90
N THR A 379 -14.46 30.76 -10.69
CA THR A 379 -15.62 29.89 -10.92
C THR A 379 -16.43 29.58 -9.67
N ASP A 380 -15.79 29.61 -8.49
CA ASP A 380 -16.44 29.35 -7.21
C ASP A 380 -15.83 30.25 -6.12
N PRO A 381 -16.46 31.38 -5.79
CA PRO A 381 -15.95 32.35 -4.82
C PRO A 381 -15.76 31.81 -3.39
N SER A 382 -16.26 30.61 -3.08
CA SER A 382 -16.05 29.97 -1.77
C SER A 382 -14.68 29.30 -1.63
N LEU A 383 -13.94 29.14 -2.73
CA LEU A 383 -12.63 28.52 -2.74
C LEU A 383 -11.53 29.50 -2.35
N GLU A 384 -10.52 29.02 -1.62
CA GLU A 384 -9.26 29.72 -1.39
C GLU A 384 -8.28 29.38 -2.51
N ASP A 385 -7.66 30.38 -3.16
CA ASP A 385 -6.66 30.15 -4.21
C ASP A 385 -5.27 29.94 -3.62
N CYS A 386 -5.08 28.77 -3.03
CA CYS A 386 -3.86 28.43 -2.30
C CYS A 386 -2.63 28.16 -3.17
N PHE A 387 -2.85 27.78 -4.44
CA PHE A 387 -1.81 27.22 -5.32
C PHE A 387 -1.62 28.15 -6.52
N HIS A 388 -1.39 29.42 -6.22
CA HIS A 388 -1.22 30.48 -7.19
C HIS A 388 0.06 31.28 -6.89
N ASN A 389 0.82 31.59 -7.94
CA ASN A 389 1.90 32.55 -7.86
C ASN A 389 1.32 33.97 -8.03
N PRO A 390 1.37 34.85 -7.01
CA PRO A 390 0.75 36.18 -7.07
C PRO A 390 1.35 37.11 -8.14
N LYS A 391 2.51 36.75 -8.71
CA LYS A 391 3.18 37.51 -9.78
C LYS A 391 2.78 37.03 -11.18
N SER A 392 2.10 35.88 -11.30
CA SER A 392 1.69 35.32 -12.58
C SER A 392 0.24 35.66 -12.91
N ILE A 393 -0.14 35.47 -14.18
CA ILE A 393 -1.54 35.60 -14.59
C ILE A 393 -2.33 34.43 -13.97
N PRO A 394 -3.49 34.68 -13.33
CA PRO A 394 -4.31 33.62 -12.78
C PRO A 394 -4.65 32.56 -13.82
N LEU A 395 -4.53 31.29 -13.43
CA LEU A 395 -4.86 30.16 -14.28
C LEU A 395 -6.37 29.99 -14.41
N LEU A 396 -6.79 29.39 -15.52
CA LEU A 396 -8.18 28.97 -15.70
C LEU A 396 -8.51 27.79 -14.78
N SER A 397 -9.73 27.76 -14.25
CA SER A 397 -10.23 26.61 -13.47
C SER A 397 -10.07 25.29 -14.23
N GLY A 398 -9.64 24.27 -13.52
CA GLY A 398 -9.23 22.97 -14.07
C GLY A 398 -7.71 22.81 -14.22
N LEU A 399 -6.95 23.90 -14.04
CA LEU A 399 -5.50 23.90 -14.02
C LEU A 399 -4.98 24.03 -12.58
N SER A 400 -3.80 23.50 -12.33
CA SER A 400 -3.04 23.72 -11.10
C SER A 400 -1.63 24.10 -11.49
N ASP A 401 -1.14 25.22 -10.96
CA ASP A 401 0.21 25.66 -11.24
C ASP A 401 1.22 24.63 -10.70
N VAL A 402 2.15 24.21 -11.57
CA VAL A 402 3.28 23.35 -11.19
C VAL A 402 4.62 23.98 -11.57
N SER A 403 4.62 25.18 -12.16
CA SER A 403 5.82 25.89 -12.57
C SER A 403 6.88 26.03 -11.47
N PRO A 404 6.54 26.26 -10.18
CA PRO A 404 7.56 26.41 -9.14
C PRO A 404 8.41 25.15 -8.88
N CYS A 405 7.92 23.95 -9.24
CA CYS A 405 8.73 22.72 -9.13
C CYS A 405 9.69 22.51 -10.30
N TYR A 406 9.49 23.22 -11.40
CA TYR A 406 10.19 22.99 -12.66
C TYR A 406 10.83 24.28 -13.14
N TYR A 407 11.56 24.96 -12.24
CA TYR A 407 12.37 26.15 -12.54
C TYR A 407 11.56 27.31 -13.12
N ASP A 408 10.33 27.49 -12.62
CA ASP A 408 9.35 28.49 -13.09
C ASP A 408 8.97 28.35 -14.58
N PHE A 409 9.25 27.20 -15.19
CA PHE A 409 8.81 26.90 -16.54
C PHE A 409 7.27 26.86 -16.57
N PRO A 410 6.58 27.52 -17.51
CA PRO A 410 5.15 27.84 -17.40
C PRO A 410 4.27 26.62 -17.71
N ILE A 411 4.22 25.68 -16.79
CA ILE A 411 3.45 24.43 -16.89
C ILE A 411 2.39 24.32 -15.80
N ALA A 412 1.25 23.74 -16.16
CA ALA A 412 0.14 23.47 -15.27
C ALA A 412 -0.33 22.02 -15.38
N ALA A 413 -0.64 21.43 -14.24
CA ALA A 413 -1.30 20.13 -14.16
C ALA A 413 -2.82 20.28 -14.33
N SER A 414 -3.47 19.27 -14.91
CA SER A 414 -4.93 19.17 -14.98
C SER A 414 -5.38 17.71 -14.90
N PHE A 415 -6.68 17.45 -14.86
CA PHE A 415 -7.17 16.14 -15.26
C PHE A 415 -6.94 15.91 -16.76
N PRO A 416 -6.79 14.65 -17.22
CA PRO A 416 -6.68 14.33 -18.63
C PRO A 416 -7.84 14.89 -19.46
N HIS A 417 -7.50 15.39 -20.65
CA HIS A 417 -8.39 16.06 -21.59
C HIS A 417 -9.14 17.26 -20.99
N PHE A 418 -8.57 17.91 -19.97
CA PHE A 418 -9.21 19.01 -19.23
C PHE A 418 -10.57 18.62 -18.62
N LEU A 419 -10.73 17.37 -18.19
CA LEU A 419 -11.92 16.95 -17.44
C LEU A 419 -12.15 17.89 -16.23
N ASN A 420 -13.39 18.35 -16.07
CA ASN A 420 -13.81 19.31 -15.05
C ASN A 420 -13.15 20.70 -15.13
N GLY A 421 -12.45 21.02 -16.23
CA GLY A 421 -11.88 22.34 -16.46
C GLY A 421 -12.82 23.32 -17.15
N ASP A 422 -12.41 24.58 -17.19
CA ASP A 422 -13.12 25.66 -17.87
C ASP A 422 -13.25 25.37 -19.38
N GLN A 423 -14.42 25.64 -19.94
CA GLN A 423 -14.68 25.44 -21.36
C GLN A 423 -13.76 26.28 -22.27
N ALA A 424 -13.19 27.38 -21.77
CA ALA A 424 -12.17 28.15 -22.46
C ALA A 424 -10.94 27.33 -22.84
N LEU A 425 -10.56 26.32 -22.04
CA LEU A 425 -9.43 25.42 -22.33
C LEU A 425 -9.64 24.60 -23.62
N LEU A 426 -10.90 24.33 -23.97
CA LEU A 426 -11.28 23.56 -25.16
C LEU A 426 -11.57 24.45 -26.39
N LYS A 427 -11.56 25.79 -26.25
CA LYS A 427 -11.89 26.68 -27.38
C LYS A 427 -10.81 26.68 -28.46
N SER A 428 -9.54 26.64 -28.07
CA SER A 428 -8.36 26.72 -28.95
C SER A 428 -7.84 25.35 -29.42
N ILE A 429 -8.43 24.25 -28.96
CA ILE A 429 -7.91 22.90 -29.18
C ILE A 429 -9.06 21.95 -29.55
N SER A 430 -8.85 21.09 -30.54
CA SER A 430 -9.75 20.00 -30.90
C SER A 430 -9.07 18.64 -30.71
N GLY A 431 -9.87 17.58 -30.62
CA GLY A 431 -9.40 16.20 -30.44
C GLY A 431 -9.41 15.70 -28.98
N LEU A 432 -9.62 16.59 -28.01
CA LEU A 432 -9.77 16.22 -26.60
C LEU A 432 -11.19 15.68 -26.31
N LYS A 433 -11.29 14.61 -25.50
CA LYS A 433 -12.56 13.93 -25.18
C LYS A 433 -12.69 13.66 -23.67
N PRO A 434 -12.95 14.69 -22.83
CA PRO A 434 -13.05 14.50 -21.38
C PRO A 434 -14.10 13.45 -20.99
N ASN A 435 -13.72 12.51 -20.13
CA ASN A 435 -14.57 11.42 -19.65
C ASN A 435 -14.21 11.04 -18.22
N GLU A 436 -15.20 11.03 -17.32
CA GLU A 436 -14.99 10.78 -15.88
C GLU A 436 -14.41 9.38 -15.58
N GLU A 437 -14.85 8.35 -16.30
CA GLU A 437 -14.40 6.97 -16.08
C GLU A 437 -12.94 6.77 -16.52
N ASN A 438 -12.59 7.34 -17.67
CA ASN A 438 -11.25 7.22 -18.25
C ASN A 438 -10.25 8.19 -17.61
N HIS A 439 -10.68 9.37 -17.17
CA HIS A 439 -9.77 10.46 -16.78
C HIS A 439 -9.85 10.85 -15.29
N GLY A 440 -10.83 10.35 -14.54
CA GLY A 440 -10.94 10.60 -13.10
C GLY A 440 -9.91 9.79 -12.29
N SER A 441 -9.35 10.39 -11.23
CA SER A 441 -8.40 9.70 -10.35
C SER A 441 -9.12 9.07 -9.15
N TYR A 442 -8.70 7.86 -8.75
CA TYR A 442 -9.28 7.18 -7.60
C TYR A 442 -8.31 6.23 -6.90
N LEU A 443 -8.68 5.88 -5.67
CA LEU A 443 -8.02 4.93 -4.79
C LEU A 443 -9.07 3.99 -4.20
N ILE A 444 -8.80 2.70 -4.19
CA ILE A 444 -9.60 1.69 -3.50
C ILE A 444 -8.72 1.09 -2.40
N VAL A 445 -9.16 1.26 -1.16
CA VAL A 445 -8.43 0.86 0.04
C VAL A 445 -9.25 -0.12 0.87
N GLU A 446 -8.60 -1.14 1.41
CA GLU A 446 -9.23 -2.00 2.42
C GLU A 446 -9.23 -1.27 3.77
N PRO A 447 -10.41 -1.03 4.39
CA PRO A 447 -10.54 -0.08 5.48
C PRO A 447 -9.85 -0.50 6.78
N LEU A 448 -9.81 -1.78 7.14
CA LEU A 448 -9.19 -2.18 8.41
C LEU A 448 -7.67 -2.01 8.36
N THR A 449 -7.05 -2.41 7.26
CA THR A 449 -5.61 -2.41 7.07
C THR A 449 -5.07 -1.09 6.53
N GLY A 450 -5.87 -0.28 5.82
CA GLY A 450 -5.38 0.91 5.14
C GLY A 450 -4.49 0.60 3.94
N VAL A 451 -4.56 -0.63 3.39
CA VAL A 451 -3.75 -1.04 2.23
C VAL A 451 -4.52 -0.72 0.93
N PRO A 452 -3.92 0.06 0.02
CA PRO A 452 -4.41 0.24 -1.35
C PRO A 452 -4.39 -1.08 -2.12
N VAL A 453 -5.54 -1.46 -2.65
CA VAL A 453 -5.67 -2.66 -3.51
C VAL A 453 -5.73 -2.28 -4.97
N GLU A 454 -6.25 -1.10 -5.27
CA GLU A 454 -6.23 -0.54 -6.61
C GLU A 454 -6.13 0.97 -6.54
N SER A 455 -5.28 1.56 -7.38
CA SER A 455 -5.16 3.01 -7.50
C SER A 455 -4.95 3.40 -8.95
N ARG A 456 -5.61 4.49 -9.36
CA ARG A 456 -5.39 5.14 -10.65
C ARG A 456 -5.20 6.62 -10.40
N ALA A 457 -3.96 7.06 -10.43
CA ALA A 457 -3.60 8.48 -10.37
C ALA A 457 -3.34 8.97 -11.79
N ARG A 458 -4.18 9.89 -12.26
CA ARG A 458 -4.19 10.40 -13.63
C ARG A 458 -4.01 11.90 -13.61
N SER A 459 -3.03 12.37 -14.36
CA SER A 459 -2.73 13.80 -14.47
C SER A 459 -2.21 14.13 -15.86
N GLN A 460 -2.62 15.29 -16.38
CA GLN A 460 -2.13 15.86 -17.62
C GLN A 460 -1.23 17.06 -17.33
N SER A 461 -0.14 17.18 -18.08
CA SER A 461 0.73 18.35 -18.07
C SER A 461 0.44 19.22 -19.29
N ASN A 462 0.40 20.52 -19.08
CA ASN A 462 0.05 21.50 -20.09
C ASN A 462 1.04 22.65 -20.06
N LEU A 463 1.46 23.13 -21.22
CA LEU A 463 2.20 24.38 -21.35
C LEU A 463 1.20 25.54 -21.33
N VAL A 464 1.36 26.47 -20.39
CA VAL A 464 0.54 27.66 -20.27
C VAL A 464 1.19 28.79 -21.07
N MET A 465 0.49 29.29 -22.08
CA MET A 465 0.95 30.41 -22.90
C MET A 465 0.38 31.72 -22.36
N HIS A 466 1.26 32.55 -21.81
CA HIS A 466 0.95 33.94 -21.46
C HIS A 466 0.83 34.82 -22.72
N PRO A 467 0.39 36.09 -22.60
CA PRO A 467 0.36 37.02 -23.72
C PRO A 467 1.73 37.18 -24.39
N THR A 468 1.84 36.77 -25.65
CA THR A 468 3.12 36.72 -26.38
C THR A 468 3.37 37.95 -27.26
N SER A 469 2.80 39.09 -26.89
CA SER A 469 2.93 40.32 -27.67
C SER A 469 4.41 40.68 -27.89
N GLY A 470 4.79 40.81 -29.17
CA GLY A 470 6.17 41.00 -29.61
C GLY A 470 6.78 39.81 -30.36
N PHE A 471 6.12 38.64 -30.36
CA PHE A 471 6.55 37.44 -31.07
C PHE A 471 5.57 37.05 -32.18
N SER A 472 5.76 37.57 -33.40
CA SER A 472 4.81 37.42 -34.51
C SER A 472 4.44 35.97 -34.85
N ASN A 473 5.39 35.03 -34.76
CA ASN A 473 5.16 33.61 -35.06
C ASN A 473 4.56 32.83 -33.87
N ILE A 474 4.62 33.39 -32.66
CA ILE A 474 4.15 32.75 -31.43
C ILE A 474 2.77 33.30 -31.02
N ASP A 475 2.39 34.50 -31.48
CA ASP A 475 1.12 35.14 -31.11
C ASP A 475 -0.14 34.30 -31.36
N LYS A 476 -0.06 33.33 -32.27
CA LYS A 476 -1.13 32.35 -32.50
C LYS A 476 -1.39 31.42 -31.32
N PHE A 477 -0.41 31.22 -30.44
CA PHE A 477 -0.50 30.40 -29.24
C PHE A 477 -0.86 31.23 -27.99
N SER A 478 -0.99 32.55 -28.12
CA SER A 478 -1.25 33.47 -27.01
C SER A 478 -2.51 33.08 -26.22
N ASN A 479 -2.40 33.04 -24.89
CA ASN A 479 -3.47 32.68 -23.96
C ASN A 479 -4.05 31.26 -24.15
N MET A 480 -3.28 30.33 -24.74
CA MET A 480 -3.66 28.92 -24.86
C MET A 480 -3.02 28.07 -23.76
N SER A 481 -3.70 27.02 -23.32
CA SER A 481 -3.11 25.94 -22.53
C SER A 481 -2.91 24.72 -23.42
N ILE A 482 -1.67 24.42 -23.78
CA ILE A 482 -1.31 23.42 -24.78
C ILE A 482 -1.00 22.09 -24.05
N PRO A 483 -1.82 21.03 -24.21
CA PRO A 483 -1.55 19.71 -23.65
C PRO A 483 -0.23 19.17 -24.17
N MET A 484 0.64 18.76 -23.25
CA MET A 484 1.93 18.15 -23.59
C MET A 484 1.78 16.63 -23.62
N PHE A 485 1.30 16.08 -22.52
CA PHE A 485 1.07 14.64 -22.32
C PHE A 485 0.17 14.44 -21.10
N TRP A 486 -0.40 13.24 -20.96
CA TRP A 486 -0.95 12.80 -19.69
C TRP A 486 -0.41 11.44 -19.29
N ALA A 487 -0.41 11.19 -17.99
CA ALA A 487 0.13 9.97 -17.41
C ALA A 487 -0.89 9.35 -16.45
N GLU A 488 -0.97 8.02 -16.46
CA GLU A 488 -1.69 7.20 -15.50
C GLU A 488 -0.68 6.35 -14.73
N TYR A 489 -0.62 6.53 -13.41
CA TYR A 489 -0.02 5.56 -12.51
C TYR A 489 -1.11 4.58 -12.10
N ASN A 490 -1.00 3.37 -12.64
CA ASN A 490 -2.00 2.33 -12.53
C ASN A 490 -1.49 1.17 -11.69
N GLN A 491 -2.04 1.00 -10.50
CA GLN A 491 -1.84 -0.18 -9.68
C GLN A 491 -3.14 -0.98 -9.69
N VAL A 492 -3.16 -2.11 -10.41
CA VAL A 492 -4.32 -3.01 -10.43
C VAL A 492 -3.98 -4.27 -9.64
N GLY A 493 -4.42 -4.32 -8.39
CA GLY A 493 -4.26 -5.47 -7.53
C GLY A 493 -2.96 -5.48 -6.75
N LEU A 494 -2.76 -6.60 -6.07
CA LEU A 494 -1.60 -6.91 -5.25
C LEU A 494 -1.20 -8.35 -5.56
N PRO A 495 0.05 -8.74 -5.32
CA PRO A 495 0.46 -10.13 -5.44
C PRO A 495 -0.44 -11.04 -4.61
N TRP A 496 -0.60 -12.28 -5.09
CA TRP A 496 -1.51 -13.25 -4.48
C TRP A 496 -1.23 -13.44 -2.97
N TYR A 497 0.05 -13.48 -2.56
CA TYR A 497 0.43 -13.68 -1.17
C TYR A 497 0.02 -12.52 -0.25
N ILE A 498 0.08 -11.27 -0.73
CA ILE A 498 -0.39 -10.09 0.02
C ILE A 498 -1.91 -10.14 0.15
N THR A 499 -2.58 -10.40 -0.98
CA THR A 499 -4.05 -10.49 -1.02
C THR A 499 -4.57 -11.61 -0.12
N THR A 500 -3.91 -12.78 -0.11
CA THR A 500 -4.25 -13.91 0.77
C THR A 500 -4.02 -13.59 2.24
N LEU A 501 -2.88 -12.97 2.60
CA LEU A 501 -2.64 -12.58 4.00
C LEU A 501 -3.66 -11.55 4.48
N MET A 502 -3.99 -10.58 3.62
CA MET A 502 -4.99 -9.57 3.91
C MET A 502 -6.38 -10.20 4.09
N TYR A 503 -6.79 -11.10 3.19
CA TYR A 503 -8.05 -11.82 3.31
C TYR A 503 -8.11 -12.66 4.61
N PHE A 504 -7.04 -13.38 4.93
CA PHE A 504 -6.95 -14.13 6.18
C PHE A 504 -7.09 -13.20 7.40
N THR A 505 -6.39 -12.06 7.39
CA THR A 505 -6.37 -11.09 8.50
C THR A 505 -7.71 -10.39 8.68
N VAL A 506 -8.38 -10.01 7.59
CA VAL A 506 -9.61 -9.20 7.60
C VAL A 506 -10.86 -10.06 7.77
N ILE A 507 -10.91 -11.23 7.13
CA ILE A 507 -12.09 -12.10 7.11
C ILE A 507 -11.90 -13.28 8.05
N VAL A 508 -10.92 -14.15 7.81
CA VAL A 508 -10.84 -15.45 8.50
C VAL A 508 -10.51 -15.28 9.98
N LEU A 509 -9.51 -14.46 10.32
CA LEU A 509 -8.98 -14.33 11.67
C LEU A 509 -10.03 -13.79 12.65
N PRO A 510 -10.79 -12.71 12.37
CA PRO A 510 -11.80 -12.21 13.31
C PRO A 510 -12.93 -13.20 13.61
N TYR A 511 -13.38 -13.96 12.61
CA TYR A 511 -14.42 -14.98 12.82
C TYR A 511 -13.88 -16.20 13.58
N THR A 512 -12.74 -16.75 13.14
CA THR A 512 -12.15 -17.94 13.76
C THR A 512 -11.66 -17.68 15.19
N GLN A 513 -11.07 -16.51 15.47
CA GLN A 513 -10.65 -16.16 16.84
C GLN A 513 -11.86 -16.03 17.77
N SER A 514 -12.97 -15.44 17.32
CA SER A 514 -14.15 -15.21 18.15
C SER A 514 -14.81 -16.54 18.52
N ILE A 515 -15.02 -17.40 17.51
CA ILE A 515 -15.58 -18.74 17.71
C ILE A 515 -14.65 -19.58 18.60
N GLY A 516 -13.35 -19.60 18.29
CA GLY A 516 -12.36 -20.37 19.05
C GLY A 516 -12.29 -19.96 20.52
N SER A 517 -12.33 -18.65 20.80
CA SER A 517 -12.30 -18.14 22.18
C SER A 517 -13.55 -18.51 22.96
N ILE A 518 -14.74 -18.42 22.34
CA ILE A 518 -16.00 -18.83 22.96
C ILE A 518 -16.00 -20.34 23.25
N LEU A 519 -15.54 -21.15 22.29
CA LEU A 519 -15.44 -22.61 22.48
C LEU A 519 -14.48 -22.98 23.61
N MET A 520 -13.33 -22.33 23.70
CA MET A 520 -12.39 -22.53 24.82
C MET A 520 -13.00 -22.15 26.17
N MET A 521 -13.76 -21.06 26.22
CA MET A 521 -14.45 -20.62 27.44
C MET A 521 -15.55 -21.60 27.86
N ILE A 522 -16.39 -22.06 26.92
CA ILE A 522 -17.45 -23.06 27.18
C ILE A 522 -16.82 -24.39 27.61
N ALA A 523 -15.76 -24.85 26.94
CA ALA A 523 -15.05 -26.07 27.30
C ALA A 523 -14.48 -25.96 28.73
N GLY A 524 -13.83 -24.84 29.07
CA GLY A 524 -13.34 -24.58 30.42
C GLY A 524 -14.46 -24.62 31.47
N LEU A 525 -15.59 -23.94 31.21
CA LEU A 525 -16.75 -23.94 32.11
C LEU A 525 -17.40 -25.33 32.25
N ALA A 526 -17.53 -26.08 31.16
CA ALA A 526 -18.08 -27.43 31.18
C ALA A 526 -17.18 -28.39 31.98
N MET A 527 -15.86 -28.26 31.83
CA MET A 527 -14.90 -29.04 32.61
C MET A 527 -14.96 -28.69 34.10
N ILE A 528 -15.04 -27.40 34.46
CA ILE A 528 -15.24 -26.95 35.84
C ILE A 528 -16.56 -27.49 36.40
N GLY A 529 -17.66 -27.36 35.64
CA GLY A 529 -18.97 -27.86 36.03
C GLY A 529 -18.99 -29.37 36.26
N LYS A 530 -18.34 -30.15 35.39
CA LYS A 530 -18.16 -31.59 35.57
C LYS A 530 -17.35 -31.90 36.83
N SER A 531 -16.24 -31.20 37.07
CA SER A 531 -15.44 -31.41 38.27
C SER A 531 -16.22 -31.11 39.55
N ILE A 532 -17.07 -30.08 39.55
CA ILE A 532 -17.96 -29.76 40.68
C ILE A 532 -19.02 -30.85 40.83
N PHE A 533 -19.63 -31.30 39.74
CA PHE A 533 -20.61 -32.38 39.76
C PHE A 533 -20.03 -33.68 40.32
N ASP A 534 -18.85 -34.09 39.87
CA ASP A 534 -18.15 -35.27 40.36
C ASP A 534 -17.75 -35.12 41.84
N ALA A 535 -17.40 -33.91 42.28
CA ALA A 535 -17.10 -33.64 43.69
C ALA A 535 -18.35 -33.69 44.59
N VAL A 536 -19.50 -33.19 44.11
CA VAL A 536 -20.75 -33.10 44.88
C VAL A 536 -21.53 -34.43 44.87
N PHE A 537 -21.59 -35.10 43.71
CA PHE A 537 -22.43 -36.29 43.49
C PHE A 537 -21.64 -37.59 43.30
N GLY A 538 -20.33 -37.52 43.04
CA GLY A 538 -19.47 -38.69 42.86
C GLY A 538 -19.09 -39.42 44.15
N TYR A 539 -19.36 -38.85 45.32
CA TYR A 539 -19.25 -39.53 46.62
C TYR A 539 -20.48 -40.41 46.92
N LYS A 540 -20.77 -41.41 46.09
CA LYS A 540 -21.53 -42.58 46.56
C LYS A 540 -20.59 -43.45 47.40
N LYS A 541 -20.61 -43.29 48.72
CA LYS A 541 -20.05 -44.30 49.62
C LYS A 541 -20.69 -45.65 49.28
N PRO A 542 -19.94 -46.75 49.07
CA PRO A 542 -20.55 -48.07 49.15
C PRO A 542 -21.09 -48.23 50.58
N LEU A 543 -22.40 -48.41 50.71
CA LEU A 543 -23.01 -48.91 51.94
C LEU A 543 -22.49 -50.34 52.13
N TYR A 544 -21.44 -50.51 52.91
CA TYR A 544 -21.12 -51.82 53.46
C TYR A 544 -22.23 -52.18 54.46
N SER A 545 -23.16 -53.01 54.01
CA SER A 545 -24.09 -53.73 54.87
C SER A 545 -23.29 -54.66 55.77
N TYR A 546 -23.12 -54.29 57.05
CA TYR A 546 -22.75 -55.25 58.08
C TYR A 546 -23.97 -56.12 58.37
N SER A 547 -24.08 -57.27 57.70
CA SER A 547 -24.99 -58.33 58.11
C SER A 547 -24.39 -59.07 59.31
N SER A 548 -24.70 -58.60 60.51
CA SER A 548 -24.49 -59.34 61.75
C SER A 548 -25.64 -60.35 61.94
N LEU A 549 -25.47 -61.56 61.43
CA LEU A 549 -26.34 -62.70 61.74
C LEU A 549 -25.47 -63.95 61.77
N ASP A 550 -24.91 -64.21 62.95
CA ASP A 550 -24.47 -65.55 63.40
C ASP A 550 -24.09 -65.45 64.88
N LEU A 551 -25.09 -65.30 65.74
CA LEU A 551 -24.96 -65.51 67.19
C LEU A 551 -26.34 -65.87 67.77
N LEU A 552 -26.78 -67.12 67.58
CA LEU A 552 -27.65 -67.78 68.56
C LEU A 552 -27.28 -69.28 68.67
N PRO A 553 -27.04 -69.79 69.89
CA PRO A 553 -26.68 -71.18 70.13
C PRO A 553 -27.92 -72.08 70.16
N SER A 554 -27.82 -73.27 69.57
CA SER A 554 -28.75 -74.37 69.79
C SER A 554 -28.39 -75.09 71.09
N ILE A 555 -29.36 -75.22 72.02
CA ILE A 555 -29.29 -76.13 73.16
C ILE A 555 -30.61 -76.92 73.24
N SER A 556 -30.43 -78.23 73.46
CA SER A 556 -31.34 -79.38 73.68
C SER A 556 -32.18 -79.84 72.50
#